data_AF-G5E0Y1-F1
#
_entry.id   AF-G5E0Y1-F1
#
_cell.length_a   1.000
_cell.length_b   1.000
_cell.length_c   1.000
_cell.angle_alpha   90.00
_cell.angle_beta   90.00
_cell.angle_gamma   90.00
#
_symmetry.space_group_name_H-M   'P 1'
#
loop_
_entity.id
_entity.type
_entity.pdbx_description
1 polymer ?
#
loop_
_entity_poly.entity_id
_entity_poly.type
_entity_poly.pdbx_seq_one_letter_code
_entity_poly.pdbx_strand_id
1 'polypeptide(L)'
;PLETITVYQTALHPAIEDSLADYFAKEGVPTIIVFFSPSGVKFCLGFFKEMLNDRFNQMKFVAIGPTTAEAMAAEGIPVSCTAENPTPQDLAIGIK
;
A
#
# COMPACT_ATOMS: atom_id res chain seq x y z
N PRO A 1 -15.70 29.26 -18.97
CA PRO A 1 -15.33 29.02 -17.56
C PRO A 1 -15.35 27.51 -17.30
N LEU A 2 -14.40 26.97 -16.53
CA LEU A 2 -14.44 25.56 -16.12
C LEU A 2 -15.41 25.44 -14.94
N GLU A 3 -16.40 24.56 -15.06
CA GLU A 3 -17.31 24.20 -13.96
C GLU A 3 -17.01 22.76 -13.54
N THR A 4 -16.88 22.53 -12.23
CA THR A 4 -16.47 21.22 -11.67
C THR A 4 -17.61 20.64 -10.84
N ILE A 5 -17.92 19.36 -11.08
CA ILE A 5 -18.90 18.61 -10.30
C ILE A 5 -18.18 17.40 -9.68
N THR A 6 -18.16 17.33 -8.35
CA THR A 6 -17.58 16.19 -7.62
C THR A 6 -18.53 15.00 -7.67
N VAL A 7 -18.11 13.91 -8.33
CA VAL A 7 -18.92 12.69 -8.48
C VAL A 7 -18.46 11.52 -7.60
N TYR A 8 -17.29 11.63 -6.96
CA TYR A 8 -16.81 10.69 -5.96
C TYR A 8 -15.81 11.34 -5.00
N GLN A 9 -15.56 10.67 -3.88
CA GLN A 9 -14.50 11.02 -2.94
C GLN A 9 -13.75 9.76 -2.50
N THR A 10 -12.45 9.87 -2.29
CA THR A 10 -11.67 8.79 -1.70
C THR A 10 -11.90 8.76 -0.19
N ALA A 11 -12.21 7.59 0.36
CA ALA A 11 -12.40 7.38 1.78
C ALA A 11 -11.64 6.13 2.25
N LEU A 12 -11.31 6.10 3.54
CA LEU A 12 -10.76 4.91 4.19
C LEU A 12 -11.78 3.77 4.13
N HIS A 13 -11.33 2.55 3.84
CA HIS A 13 -12.20 1.39 3.93
C HIS A 13 -12.60 1.14 5.40
N PRO A 14 -13.89 1.09 5.74
CA PRO A 14 -14.34 1.11 7.14
C PRO A 14 -13.89 -0.11 7.96
N ALA A 15 -13.67 -1.25 7.30
CA ALA A 15 -13.22 -2.49 7.95
C ALA A 15 -11.73 -2.80 7.71
N ILE A 16 -10.89 -1.80 7.39
CA ILE A 16 -9.47 -2.06 7.06
C ILE A 16 -8.72 -2.76 8.18
N GLU A 17 -8.93 -2.31 9.43
CA GLU A 17 -8.25 -2.84 10.61
C GLU A 17 -8.68 -4.29 10.88
N ASP A 18 -10.00 -4.53 10.96
CA ASP A 18 -10.56 -5.87 11.14
C ASP A 18 -10.12 -6.83 10.03
N SER A 19 -10.09 -6.37 8.77
CA SER A 19 -9.68 -7.20 7.62
C SER A 19 -8.22 -7.60 7.69
N LEU A 20 -7.33 -6.68 8.12
CA LEU A 20 -5.91 -6.97 8.31
C LEU A 20 -5.69 -7.91 9.50
N ALA A 21 -6.41 -7.69 10.60
CA ALA A 21 -6.32 -8.55 11.79
C ALA A 21 -6.76 -9.99 11.47
N ASP A 22 -7.89 -10.13 10.77
CA ASP A 22 -8.40 -11.41 10.30
C ASP A 22 -7.41 -12.13 9.38
N TYR A 23 -6.79 -11.39 8.45
CA TYR A 23 -5.80 -11.95 7.55
C TYR A 23 -4.56 -12.43 8.31
N PHE A 24 -4.01 -11.64 9.23
CA PHE A 24 -2.84 -12.04 10.02
C PHE A 24 -3.12 -13.22 10.94
N ALA A 25 -4.34 -13.35 11.46
CA ALA A 25 -4.74 -14.49 12.28
C ALA A 25 -4.86 -15.79 11.46
N LYS A 26 -5.31 -15.70 10.20
CA LYS A 26 -5.56 -16.87 9.33
C LYS A 26 -4.31 -17.30 8.54
N GLU A 27 -3.64 -16.34 7.92
CA GLU A 27 -2.56 -16.58 6.95
C GLU A 27 -1.17 -16.27 7.54
N GLY A 28 -1.13 -15.62 8.70
CA GLY A 28 0.10 -15.12 9.30
C GLY A 28 0.52 -13.75 8.75
N VAL A 29 1.69 -13.28 9.21
CA VAL A 29 2.24 -12.00 8.77
C VAL A 29 2.91 -12.17 7.40
N PRO A 30 2.54 -11.37 6.38
CA PRO A 30 3.12 -11.46 5.05
C PRO A 30 4.58 -10.98 5.07
N THR A 31 5.33 -11.29 4.02
CA THR A 31 6.69 -10.76 3.81
C THR A 31 6.72 -9.56 2.86
N ILE A 32 5.66 -9.35 2.08
CA ILE A 32 5.54 -8.32 1.06
C ILE A 32 4.21 -7.57 1.23
N ILE A 33 4.27 -6.24 1.17
CA ILE A 33 3.09 -5.36 1.14
C ILE A 33 3.16 -4.52 -0.14
N VAL A 34 2.09 -4.57 -0.93
CA VAL A 34 2.00 -3.83 -2.20
C VAL A 34 1.00 -2.68 -2.05
N PHE A 35 1.43 -1.46 -2.38
CA PHE A 35 0.57 -0.30 -2.49
C PHE A 35 0.21 0.00 -3.95
N PHE A 36 -1.08 0.18 -4.21
CA PHE A 36 -1.62 0.39 -5.55
C PHE A 36 -1.95 1.86 -5.86
N SER A 37 -1.79 2.77 -4.90
CA SER A 37 -1.95 4.21 -5.11
C SER A 37 -1.36 5.02 -3.95
N PRO A 38 -1.08 6.32 -4.14
CA PRO A 38 -0.72 7.24 -3.05
C PRO A 38 -1.76 7.28 -1.93
N SER A 39 -3.05 7.18 -2.29
CA SER A 39 -4.13 7.18 -1.29
C SER A 39 -4.07 5.96 -0.38
N GLY A 40 -3.75 4.77 -0.92
CA GLY A 40 -3.58 3.56 -0.11
C GLY A 40 -2.43 3.69 0.89
N VAL A 41 -1.33 4.34 0.50
CA VAL A 41 -0.21 4.64 1.42
C VAL A 41 -0.71 5.52 2.56
N LYS A 42 -1.30 6.67 2.23
CA LYS A 42 -1.79 7.64 3.21
C LYS A 42 -2.79 7.03 4.20
N PHE A 43 -3.70 6.19 3.70
CA PHE A 43 -4.79 5.64 4.50
C PHE A 43 -4.41 4.40 5.30
N CYS A 44 -3.56 3.52 4.76
CA CYS A 44 -3.33 2.21 5.36
C CYS A 44 -2.00 2.11 6.14
N LEU A 45 -1.04 3.02 5.93
CA LEU A 45 0.28 2.92 6.54
C LEU A 45 0.27 2.89 8.07
N GLY A 46 -0.59 3.68 8.71
CA GLY A 46 -0.71 3.73 10.17
C GLY A 46 -1.03 2.36 10.76
N PHE A 47 -2.01 1.66 10.18
CA PHE A 47 -2.42 0.31 10.59
C PHE A 47 -1.26 -0.68 10.47
N PHE A 48 -0.51 -0.66 9.36
CA PHE A 48 0.64 -1.55 9.22
C PHE A 48 1.75 -1.27 10.23
N LYS A 49 2.05 0.00 10.54
CA LYS A 49 3.04 0.37 11.56
C LYS A 49 2.66 -0.18 12.92
N GLU A 50 1.40 -0.01 13.32
CA GLU A 50 0.87 -0.46 14.61
C GLU A 50 0.82 -2.00 14.72
N MET A 51 0.28 -2.67 13.71
CA MET A 51 0.09 -4.12 13.76
C MET A 51 1.39 -4.91 13.63
N LEU A 52 2.36 -4.42 12.84
CA LEU A 52 3.61 -5.13 12.59
C LEU A 52 4.68 -4.83 13.65
N ASN A 53 4.63 -3.67 14.30
CA ASN A 53 5.63 -3.20 15.28
C ASN A 53 7.06 -3.46 14.77
N ASP A 54 7.86 -4.23 15.51
CA ASP A 54 9.26 -4.53 15.19
C ASP A 54 9.45 -5.25 13.84
N ARG A 55 8.41 -5.92 13.33
CA ARG A 55 8.44 -6.61 12.03
C ARG A 55 8.25 -5.65 10.86
N PHE A 56 7.80 -4.42 11.07
CA PHE A 56 7.55 -3.45 10.00
C PHE A 56 8.79 -3.23 9.12
N ASN A 57 9.96 -3.10 9.75
CA ASN A 57 11.23 -2.85 9.04
C ASN A 57 11.77 -4.08 8.29
N GLN A 58 11.16 -5.26 8.48
CA GLN A 58 11.53 -6.51 7.79
C GLN A 58 10.70 -6.73 6.53
N MET A 59 9.66 -5.93 6.31
CA MET A 59 8.76 -6.05 5.16
C MET A 59 9.37 -5.50 3.90
N LYS A 60 9.09 -6.16 2.78
CA LYS A 60 9.32 -5.59 1.45
C LYS A 60 8.10 -4.77 1.05
N PHE A 61 8.27 -3.46 0.93
CA PHE A 61 7.22 -2.58 0.44
C PHE A 61 7.37 -2.35 -1.06
N VAL A 62 6.28 -2.53 -1.80
CA VAL A 62 6.27 -2.49 -3.26
C VAL A 62 5.24 -1.48 -3.74
N ALA A 63 5.62 -0.67 -4.73
CA ALA A 63 4.72 0.27 -5.39
C ALA A 63 4.25 -0.27 -6.74
N ILE A 64 2.97 -0.09 -7.08
CA ILE A 64 2.44 -0.43 -8.41
C ILE A 64 2.98 0.49 -9.53
N GLY A 65 3.56 1.63 -9.17
CA GLY A 65 4.08 2.60 -10.13
C GLY A 65 4.71 3.82 -9.46
N PRO A 66 5.36 4.70 -10.24
CA PRO A 66 6.23 5.77 -9.73
C PRO A 66 5.57 6.72 -8.74
N THR A 67 4.33 7.14 -9.01
CA THR A 67 3.60 8.07 -8.12
C THR A 67 3.33 7.48 -6.74
N THR A 68 3.14 6.16 -6.66
CA THR A 68 2.96 5.47 -5.38
C THR A 68 4.29 5.31 -4.66
N ALA A 69 5.38 5.03 -5.39
CA ALA A 69 6.72 4.97 -4.82
C ALA A 69 7.14 6.31 -4.21
N GLU A 70 6.86 7.43 -4.87
CA GLU A 70 7.09 8.78 -4.34
C GLU A 70 6.30 9.03 -3.05
N ALA A 71 5.03 8.64 -3.00
CA ALA A 71 4.21 8.76 -1.79
C ALA A 71 4.75 7.92 -0.63
N MET A 72 5.23 6.70 -0.91
CA MET A 72 5.88 5.85 0.09
C MET A 72 7.18 6.47 0.62
N ALA A 73 8.01 7.01 -0.28
CA ALA A 73 9.26 7.66 0.09
C ALA A 73 9.01 8.92 0.94
N ALA A 74 7.97 9.70 0.63
CA ALA A 74 7.55 10.86 1.43
C ALA A 74 7.13 10.49 2.85
N GLU A 75 6.60 9.28 3.05
CA GLU A 75 6.25 8.71 4.36
C GLU A 75 7.41 7.98 5.05
N GLY A 76 8.62 8.06 4.48
CA GLY A 76 9.84 7.45 5.03
C GLY A 76 9.92 5.92 4.88
N ILE A 77 9.13 5.33 3.99
CA ILE A 77 9.14 3.88 3.76
C ILE A 77 10.11 3.54 2.62
N PRO A 78 11.04 2.57 2.81
CA PRO A 78 11.89 2.11 1.73
C PRO A 78 11.07 1.34 0.69
N VAL A 79 11.18 1.76 -0.58
CA VAL A 79 10.56 1.07 -1.72
C VAL A 79 11.49 -0.05 -2.17
N SER A 80 11.09 -1.30 -1.96
CA SER A 80 11.85 -2.49 -2.38
C SER A 80 11.79 -2.72 -3.88
N CYS A 81 10.65 -2.39 -4.50
CA CYS A 81 10.42 -2.50 -5.93
C CYS A 81 9.30 -1.54 -6.36
N THR A 82 9.37 -1.07 -7.60
CA THR A 82 8.26 -0.43 -8.30
C THR A 82 7.99 -1.20 -9.60
N ALA A 83 6.75 -1.59 -9.85
CA ALA A 83 6.39 -2.24 -11.12
C ALA A 83 6.65 -1.30 -12.31
N GLU A 84 7.13 -1.85 -13.43
CA GLU A 84 7.45 -1.06 -14.63
C GLU A 84 6.19 -0.42 -15.23
N ASN A 85 5.12 -1.21 -15.39
CA ASN A 85 3.78 -0.73 -15.67
C ASN A 85 2.80 -1.22 -14.59
N PRO A 86 1.64 -0.56 -14.40
CA PRO A 86 0.64 -0.97 -13.41
C PRO A 86 -0.16 -2.18 -13.89
N THR A 87 0.53 -3.28 -14.19
CA THR A 87 -0.03 -4.54 -14.67
C THR A 87 0.30 -5.67 -13.69
N PRO A 88 -0.54 -6.71 -13.61
CA PRO A 88 -0.24 -7.88 -12.79
C PRO A 88 1.09 -8.55 -13.14
N GLN A 89 1.45 -8.59 -14.43
CA GLN A 89 2.67 -9.22 -14.94
C GLN A 89 3.92 -8.49 -14.45
N ASP A 90 3.95 -7.17 -14.58
CA ASP A 90 5.12 -6.38 -14.19
C ASP A 90 5.26 -6.32 -12.68
N LEU A 91 4.14 -6.27 -11.95
CA LEU A 91 4.16 -6.42 -10.49
C LEU A 91 4.73 -7.79 -10.09
N ALA A 92 4.28 -8.87 -10.72
CA ALA A 92 4.75 -10.22 -10.42
C ALA A 92 6.24 -10.41 -10.75
N ILE A 93 6.77 -9.73 -11.77
CA ILE A 93 8.20 -9.69 -12.07
C ILE A 93 8.96 -8.96 -10.96
N GLY A 94 8.43 -7.83 -10.50
CA GLY A 94 9.07 -6.99 -9.49
C GLY A 94 9.13 -7.59 -8.07
N ILE A 95 8.19 -8.47 -7.72
CA ILE A 95 8.12 -9.08 -6.38
C ILE A 95 8.82 -10.44 -6.25
N LYS A 96 9.30 -11.02 -7.36
CA LYS A 96 10.11 -12.25 -7.36
C LYS A 96 11.48 -12.02 -6.73
#